data_AF-A0A9P7B4N8-F1
#
_entry.id   AF-A0A9P7B4N8-F1
#
_cell.length_a   1.000
_cell.length_b   1.000
_cell.length_c   1.000
_cell.angle_alpha   90.00
_cell.angle_beta   90.00
_cell.angle_gamma   90.00
#
_symmetry.space_group_name_H-M   'P 1'
#
loop_
_entity.id
_entity.type
_entity.pdbx_description
1 polymer ?
#
loop_
_entity_poly.entity_id
_entity_poly.type
_entity_poly.pdbx_seq_one_letter_code
_entity_poly.pdbx_strand_id
1 'polypeptide(L)'
;MRFSLFALAALAAPAVFASTIPTFADAQDQVSASYDSIRKQLRFDNPDDACPDLVVRCVRKDTKEMIGDIGEKSFCHPKGTLKCKQCHETVNAAECNAKYLKDCATKCKAVGSPI
;
A
#
# COMPACT_ATOMS: atom_id res chain seq x y z
N MET A 1 -79.07 -26.35 26.88
CA MET A 1 -77.77 -26.77 27.46
C MET A 1 -76.77 -26.88 26.31
N ARG A 2 -75.60 -26.22 26.44
CA ARG A 2 -74.23 -26.54 25.94
C ARG A 2 -74.14 -27.38 24.65
N PHE A 3 -73.37 -27.05 23.61
CA PHE A 3 -71.89 -26.90 23.60
C PHE A 3 -71.38 -26.19 22.33
N SER A 4 -70.24 -25.51 22.50
CA SER A 4 -69.40 -24.82 21.52
C SER A 4 -68.80 -25.74 20.44
N LEU A 5 -68.65 -25.24 19.21
CA LEU A 5 -67.60 -25.64 18.26
C LEU A 5 -67.12 -24.43 17.44
N PHE A 6 -65.83 -24.52 17.10
CA PHE A 6 -64.88 -23.50 16.65
C PHE A 6 -65.04 -23.03 15.19
N ALA A 7 -64.17 -22.06 14.82
CA ALA A 7 -63.70 -21.67 13.47
C ALA A 7 -64.33 -20.36 12.93
N LEU A 8 -63.60 -19.36 12.43
CA LEU A 8 -62.20 -19.21 12.02
C LEU A 8 -61.70 -17.83 12.47
N ALA A 9 -60.53 -17.77 13.10
CA ALA A 9 -59.77 -16.53 13.17
C ALA A 9 -59.23 -16.26 11.75
N ALA A 10 -59.70 -15.17 11.14
CA ALA A 10 -59.19 -14.69 9.86
C ALA A 10 -57.71 -14.32 10.02
N LEU A 11 -56.84 -15.11 9.39
CA LEU A 11 -55.42 -14.81 9.21
C LEU A 11 -55.30 -13.58 8.28
N ALA A 12 -55.22 -12.39 8.87
CA ALA A 12 -54.68 -11.24 8.18
C ALA A 12 -53.15 -11.42 8.10
N ALA A 13 -52.65 -11.46 6.86
CA ALA A 13 -51.31 -11.90 6.50
C ALA A 13 -50.17 -11.12 7.20
N PRO A 14 -49.08 -11.81 7.62
CA PRO A 14 -47.81 -11.15 7.90
C PRO A 14 -47.07 -10.95 6.58
N ALA A 15 -47.04 -9.73 6.04
CA ALA A 15 -46.32 -9.46 4.80
C ALA A 15 -45.71 -8.06 4.75
N VAL A 16 -44.97 -7.65 5.78
CA VAL A 16 -44.05 -6.51 5.61
C VAL A 16 -42.80 -6.70 6.47
N PHE A 17 -42.04 -7.78 6.27
CA PHE A 17 -40.59 -7.78 6.52
C PHE A 17 -39.95 -8.89 5.68
N ALA A 18 -40.06 -8.78 4.35
CA ALA A 18 -39.08 -9.41 3.47
C ALA A 18 -37.81 -8.55 3.50
N SER A 19 -37.11 -8.53 4.64
CA SER A 19 -35.70 -8.15 4.65
C SER A 19 -34.99 -9.28 3.91
N THR A 20 -34.77 -9.10 2.61
CA THR A 20 -33.97 -10.01 1.80
C THR A 20 -32.59 -10.08 2.43
N ILE A 21 -32.37 -11.10 3.27
CA ILE A 21 -31.05 -11.44 3.77
C ILE A 21 -30.29 -11.85 2.50
N PRO A 22 -29.24 -11.09 2.09
CA PRO A 22 -28.49 -11.44 0.90
C PRO A 22 -27.99 -12.87 1.06
N THR A 23 -28.19 -13.70 0.04
CA THR A 23 -27.73 -15.08 0.10
C THR A 23 -26.20 -15.08 0.18
N PHE A 24 -25.62 -16.15 0.72
CA PHE A 24 -24.15 -16.26 0.80
C PHE A 24 -23.50 -16.11 -0.59
N ALA A 25 -24.17 -16.57 -1.64
CA ALA A 25 -23.71 -16.40 -3.02
C ALA A 25 -23.69 -14.92 -3.45
N ASP A 26 -24.73 -14.14 -3.12
CA ASP A 26 -24.80 -12.71 -3.44
C ASP A 26 -23.75 -11.91 -2.64
N ALA A 27 -23.52 -12.29 -1.38
CA ALA A 27 -22.48 -11.69 -0.55
C ALA A 27 -21.08 -12.02 -1.08
N GLN A 28 -20.86 -13.24 -1.56
CA GLN A 28 -19.57 -13.68 -2.09
C GLN A 28 -19.25 -13.02 -3.44
N ASP A 29 -20.25 -12.84 -4.30
CA ASP A 29 -20.12 -12.14 -5.58
C ASP A 29 -19.75 -10.66 -5.38
N GLN A 30 -20.44 -9.97 -4.45
CA GLN A 30 -20.11 -8.58 -4.08
C GLN A 30 -18.69 -8.44 -3.53
N VAL A 31 -18.22 -9.39 -2.70
CA VAL A 31 -16.85 -9.36 -2.17
C VAL A 31 -15.83 -9.59 -3.29
N SER A 32 -16.10 -10.48 -4.24
CA SER A 32 -15.19 -10.73 -5.37
C SER A 32 -15.08 -9.55 -6.33
N ALA A 33 -16.20 -8.91 -6.67
CA ALA A 33 -16.24 -7.70 -7.49
C ALA A 33 -15.55 -6.52 -6.79
N SER A 34 -15.73 -6.40 -5.47
CA SER A 34 -15.06 -5.41 -4.64
C SER A 34 -13.56 -5.68 -4.53
N TYR A 35 -13.14 -6.95 -4.47
CA TYR A 35 -11.73 -7.34 -4.45
C TYR A 35 -11.00 -6.97 -5.74
N ASP A 36 -11.59 -7.23 -6.90
CA ASP A 36 -10.97 -6.86 -8.19
C ASP A 36 -10.88 -5.35 -8.39
N SER A 37 -11.87 -4.60 -7.92
CA SER A 37 -11.83 -3.14 -7.96
C SER A 37 -10.81 -2.57 -6.96
N ILE A 38 -10.73 -3.09 -5.73
CA ILE A 38 -9.66 -2.76 -4.77
C ILE A 38 -8.29 -3.11 -5.36
N ARG A 39 -8.15 -4.28 -5.99
CA ARG A 39 -6.88 -4.72 -6.60
C ARG A 39 -6.47 -3.84 -7.77
N LYS A 40 -7.42 -3.34 -8.55
CA LYS A 40 -7.17 -2.41 -9.66
C LYS A 40 -6.85 -1.00 -9.15
N GLN A 41 -7.42 -0.61 -8.03
CA GLN A 41 -7.15 0.67 -7.37
C GLN A 41 -5.82 0.67 -6.58
N LEU A 42 -5.38 -0.51 -6.12
CA LEU A 42 -4.06 -0.76 -5.52
C LEU A 42 -2.98 -1.11 -6.56
N ARG A 43 -3.35 -1.27 -7.84
CA ARG A 43 -2.39 -1.32 -8.93
C ARG A 43 -1.93 0.13 -9.15
N PHE A 44 -0.73 0.41 -8.69
CA PHE A 44 0.03 1.65 -8.92
C PHE A 44 0.45 1.77 -10.40
N ASP A 45 -0.52 1.71 -11.31
CA ASP A 45 -0.35 1.96 -12.75
C ASP A 45 -0.46 3.47 -13.06
N ASN A 46 -0.43 4.33 -12.03
CA ASN A 46 -0.38 5.77 -12.20
C ASN A 46 1.09 6.18 -12.43
N PRO A 47 1.41 6.93 -13.50
CA PRO A 47 2.77 7.43 -13.73
C PRO A 47 3.26 8.36 -12.60
N ASP A 48 2.34 8.94 -11.82
CA ASP A 48 2.62 9.75 -10.63
C ASP A 48 3.01 8.91 -9.40
N ASP A 49 2.78 7.59 -9.42
CA ASP A 49 3.26 6.63 -8.42
C ASP A 49 4.64 6.05 -8.79
N ALA A 50 5.26 6.55 -9.86
CA ALA A 50 6.66 6.25 -10.15
C ALA A 50 7.54 6.98 -9.14
N CYS A 51 8.45 6.26 -8.50
CA CYS A 51 9.43 6.88 -7.63
C CYS A 51 10.31 7.83 -8.45
N PRO A 52 10.37 9.12 -8.10
CA PRO A 52 11.18 10.07 -8.85
C PRO A 52 12.66 9.76 -8.66
N ASP A 53 13.47 10.17 -9.62
CA ASP A 53 14.91 10.24 -9.42
C ASP A 53 15.19 11.34 -8.40
N LEU A 54 15.99 11.04 -7.38
CA LEU A 54 16.34 11.98 -6.31
C LEU A 54 17.84 12.08 -6.17
N VAL A 55 18.31 13.25 -5.76
CA VAL A 55 19.72 13.48 -5.43
C VAL A 55 20.11 12.61 -4.23
N VAL A 56 21.14 11.78 -4.42
CA VAL A 56 21.69 10.93 -3.38
C VAL A 56 22.87 11.61 -2.71
N ARG A 57 22.72 11.86 -1.41
CA ARG A 57 23.72 12.51 -0.56
C ARG A 57 24.60 11.46 0.13
N CYS A 58 25.89 11.73 0.21
CA CYS A 58 26.87 10.92 0.93
C CYS A 58 27.02 11.46 2.35
N VAL A 59 26.74 10.60 3.32
CA VAL A 59 26.68 10.98 4.73
C VAL A 59 27.57 10.05 5.56
N ARG A 60 28.36 10.60 6.48
CA ARG A 60 29.19 9.82 7.41
C ARG A 60 28.33 8.98 8.34
N LYS A 61 28.64 7.68 8.49
CA LYS A 61 27.88 6.77 9.37
C LYS A 61 27.95 7.16 10.85
N ASP A 62 29.08 7.70 11.28
CA ASP A 62 29.41 8.05 12.65
C ASP A 62 28.87 9.44 13.03
N THR A 63 29.19 10.46 12.25
CA THR A 63 28.80 11.85 12.57
C THR A 63 27.45 12.27 11.97
N LYS A 64 26.88 11.47 11.05
CA LYS A 64 25.73 11.84 10.21
C LYS A 64 25.94 13.14 9.43
N GLU A 65 27.20 13.53 9.24
CA GLU A 65 27.58 14.74 8.52
C GLU A 65 27.49 14.49 7.02
N MET A 66 26.93 15.46 6.30
CA MET A 66 26.86 15.43 4.84
C MET A 66 28.23 15.81 4.27
N ILE A 67 28.84 14.90 3.52
CA ILE A 67 30.13 15.15 2.84
C ILE A 67 29.89 15.77 1.46
N GLY A 68 28.79 15.38 0.82
CA GLY A 68 28.41 15.85 -0.50
C GLY A 68 27.37 14.94 -1.12
N ASP A 69 27.37 14.82 -2.44
CA ASP A 69 26.39 14.06 -3.19
C ASP A 69 27.02 13.34 -4.41
N ILE A 70 26.30 12.36 -4.94
CA ILE A 70 26.64 11.62 -6.16
C ILE A 70 25.65 11.89 -7.29
N GLY A 71 24.96 13.04 -7.24
CA GLY A 71 23.92 13.42 -8.20
C GLY A 71 22.60 12.65 -8.04
N GLU A 72 21.75 12.77 -9.06
CA GLU A 72 20.45 12.10 -9.15
C GLU A 72 20.62 10.60 -9.41
N LYS A 73 19.85 9.80 -8.66
CA LYS A 73 19.79 8.34 -8.82
C LYS A 73 18.34 7.89 -8.80
N SER A 74 18.12 6.73 -9.41
CA SER A 74 16.79 6.14 -9.48
C SER A 74 16.31 5.55 -8.17
N PHE A 75 15.04 5.81 -7.90
CA PHE A 75 14.30 5.22 -6.79
C PHE A 75 13.28 4.24 -7.33
N CYS A 76 13.09 3.16 -6.60
CA CYS A 76 12.20 2.07 -6.94
C CYS A 76 11.28 1.82 -5.76
N HIS A 77 10.06 1.37 -6.05
CA HIS A 77 9.19 0.79 -5.05
C HIS A 77 9.67 -0.63 -4.72
N PRO A 78 10.15 -0.91 -3.50
CA PRO A 78 10.34 -2.28 -3.05
C PRO A 78 9.00 -3.01 -3.12
N LYS A 79 9.04 -4.28 -3.55
CA LYS A 79 7.84 -5.12 -3.69
C LYS A 79 6.98 -5.07 -2.42
N GLY A 80 5.71 -4.67 -2.57
CA GLY A 80 4.76 -4.62 -1.47
C GLY A 80 4.92 -3.42 -0.53
N THR A 81 5.70 -2.39 -0.89
CA THR A 81 5.83 -1.17 -0.09
C THR A 81 5.54 0.08 -0.89
N LEU A 82 4.87 1.03 -0.23
CA LEU A 82 4.59 2.39 -0.72
C LEU A 82 5.78 3.36 -0.58
N LYS A 83 6.95 2.87 -0.14
CA LYS A 83 8.09 3.73 0.15
C LYS A 83 9.13 3.63 -0.94
N CYS A 84 9.44 4.75 -1.58
CA CYS A 84 10.58 4.84 -2.49
C CYS A 84 11.90 4.58 -1.77
N LYS A 85 12.69 3.66 -2.32
CA LYS A 85 14.07 3.39 -1.90
C LYS A 85 14.98 3.46 -3.12
N GLN A 86 16.26 3.76 -2.89
CA GLN A 86 17.26 3.72 -3.94
C GLN A 86 17.27 2.33 -4.59
N CYS A 87 17.14 2.27 -5.92
CA CYS A 87 17.14 1.00 -6.65
C CYS A 87 18.45 0.22 -6.45
N HIS A 88 19.57 0.95 -6.36
CA HIS A 88 20.92 0.39 -6.27
C HIS A 88 21.68 0.92 -5.05
N GLU A 89 21.12 0.74 -3.84
CA GLU A 89 21.71 1.26 -2.59
C GLU A 89 23.19 0.86 -2.40
N THR A 90 23.55 -0.40 -2.67
CA THR A 90 24.93 -0.89 -2.51
C THR A 90 25.89 -0.22 -3.50
N VAL A 91 25.46 0.00 -4.74
CA VAL A 91 26.26 0.67 -5.77
C VAL A 91 26.44 2.13 -5.41
N ASN A 92 25.37 2.81 -5.02
CA ASN A 92 25.39 4.21 -4.59
C ASN A 92 26.28 4.40 -3.34
N ALA A 93 26.24 3.48 -2.39
CA ALA A 93 27.12 3.51 -1.23
C ALA A 93 28.59 3.30 -1.62
N ALA A 94 28.88 2.39 -2.54
CA ALA A 94 30.23 2.19 -3.07
C ALA A 94 30.73 3.44 -3.80
N GLU A 95 29.87 4.07 -4.62
CA GLU A 95 30.17 5.31 -5.34
C GLU A 95 30.46 6.47 -4.39
N CYS A 96 29.66 6.65 -3.33
CA CYS A 96 29.95 7.63 -2.28
C CYS A 96 31.33 7.39 -1.64
N ASN A 97 31.65 6.15 -1.30
CA ASN A 97 32.91 5.81 -0.68
C ASN A 97 34.11 5.95 -1.64
N ALA A 98 33.89 5.74 -2.94
CA ALA A 98 34.90 5.91 -3.98
C ALA A 98 35.14 7.39 -4.35
N LYS A 99 34.08 8.20 -4.41
CA LYS A 99 34.17 9.64 -4.69
C LYS A 99 34.82 10.40 -3.54
N TYR A 100 34.46 10.05 -2.31
CA TYR A 100 34.94 10.71 -1.09
C TYR A 100 35.88 9.79 -0.28
N LEU A 101 36.87 9.19 -0.94
CA LEU A 101 37.81 8.25 -0.31
C LEU A 101 38.43 8.77 1.00
N LYS A 102 38.82 10.05 1.04
CA LYS A 102 39.48 10.68 2.18
C LYS A 102 38.53 10.90 3.37
N ASP A 103 37.32 11.35 3.10
CA ASP A 103 36.38 11.78 4.15
C ASP A 103 35.47 10.63 4.62
N CYS A 104 35.15 9.71 3.70
CA CYS A 104 34.33 8.55 3.96
C CYS A 104 35.12 7.35 4.47
N ALA A 105 36.31 7.06 3.93
CA ALA A 105 37.10 5.89 4.29
C ALA A 105 36.26 4.60 4.43
N THR A 106 35.35 4.33 3.48
CA THR A 106 34.36 3.21 3.48
C THR A 106 33.23 3.27 4.53
N LYS A 107 33.19 4.34 5.32
CA LYS A 107 32.22 4.60 6.39
C LYS A 107 31.09 5.54 5.98
N CYS A 108 30.91 5.87 4.71
CA CYS A 108 29.74 6.65 4.28
C CYS A 108 28.55 5.78 3.91
N LYS A 109 27.36 6.36 4.06
CA LYS A 109 26.08 5.89 3.53
C LYS A 109 25.62 6.81 2.42
N ALA A 110 24.99 6.22 1.41
CA ALA A 110 24.23 6.92 0.40
C ALA A 110 22.78 7.05 0.89
N VAL A 111 22.27 8.27 1.04
CA VAL A 111 20.89 8.54 1.43
C VAL A 111 20.19 9.38 0.38
N GLY A 112 19.00 8.95 -0.02
CA GLY A 112 18.10 9.78 -0.82
C GLY A 112 17.58 10.92 0.02
N SER A 113 17.73 12.15 -0.45
CA SER A 113 17.02 13.26 0.17
C SER A 113 15.58 13.26 -0.35
N PRO A 114 14.56 13.12 0.51
CA PRO A 114 13.28 13.74 0.16
C PRO A 114 13.57 15.25 0.07
N ILE A 115 13.11 15.87 -1.01
CA ILE A 115 13.00 17.33 -1.07
C ILE A 115 11.64 17.67 -0.47
#